data_AF-A0AA35I8H8-F1
#
_entry.id   AF-A0AA35I8H8-F1
#
_cell.length_a   1.000
_cell.length_b   1.000
_cell.length_c   1.000
_cell.angle_alpha   90.00
_cell.angle_beta   90.00
_cell.angle_gamma   90.00
#
_symmetry.space_group_name_H-M   'P 1'
#
loop_
_entity.id
_entity.type
_entity.pdbx_description
1 polymer ?
#
loop_
_entity_poly.entity_id
_entity_poly.type
_entity_poly.pdbx_seq_one_letter_code
_entity_poly.pdbx_strand_id
1 'polypeptide(L)' 'MAFEYGSREADKFVVRLPEGMRDQVAAAADADDRSMNSLIVTAIRNELEGRARANAILDALTQAAEAKGVTHDAA' A
#
# COMPACT_ATOMS: atom_id res chain seq x y z
N MET A 1 14.46 -11.86 -16.62
CA MET A 1 14.27 -10.68 -17.48
C MET A 1 14.68 -9.46 -16.67
N ALA A 2 15.75 -8.78 -17.07
CA ALA A 2 16.09 -7.49 -16.48
C ALA A 2 15.05 -6.49 -16.97
N PHE A 3 14.34 -5.83 -16.06
CA PHE A 3 13.38 -4.80 -16.39
C PHE A 3 14.17 -3.55 -16.81
N GLU A 4 14.60 -3.51 -18.07
CA GLU A 4 14.97 -2.25 -18.73
C GLU A 4 13.70 -1.46 -19.03
N TYR A 5 13.00 -1.01 -17.98
CA TYR A 5 12.11 0.13 -18.08
C TYR A 5 12.88 1.28 -17.44
N GLY A 6 13.50 2.11 -18.27
CA GLY A 6 14.21 3.27 -17.77
C GLY A 6 13.24 4.15 -16.99
N SER A 7 13.71 4.89 -15.98
CA SER A 7 12.89 5.87 -15.25
C SER A 7 12.15 6.88 -16.18
N ARG A 8 12.58 6.98 -17.45
CA ARG A 8 11.98 7.80 -18.49
C ARG A 8 10.69 7.21 -19.08
N GLU A 9 10.56 5.89 -19.09
CA GLU A 9 9.42 5.15 -19.66
C GLU A 9 8.37 4.79 -18.61
N ALA A 10 8.68 5.01 -17.33
CA ALA A 10 7.76 4.78 -16.22
C ALA A 10 6.58 5.76 -16.26
N ASP A 11 5.39 5.26 -15.92
CA ASP A 11 4.18 6.07 -15.74
C ASP A 11 4.38 7.12 -14.65
N LYS A 12 3.90 8.34 -14.91
CA LYS A 12 4.06 9.49 -14.03
C LYS A 12 2.71 9.89 -13.45
N PHE A 13 2.66 10.02 -12.13
CA PHE A 13 1.49 10.50 -11.41
C PHE A 13 1.85 11.77 -10.64
N VAL A 14 1.26 12.91 -11.01
CA VAL A 14 1.52 14.20 -10.36
C VAL A 14 0.63 14.34 -9.13
N VAL A 15 1.23 14.36 -7.94
CA VAL A 15 0.52 14.48 -6.66
C VAL A 15 0.62 15.89 -6.12
N ARG A 16 -0.50 16.45 -5.65
CA ARG A 16 -0.50 17.69 -4.87
C ARG A 16 -0.40 17.32 -3.39
N LEU A 17 0.73 17.69 -2.78
CA LEU A 17 0.97 17.45 -1.36
C LEU A 17 0.50 18.66 -0.55
N PRO A 18 -0.12 18.45 0.63
CA PRO A 18 -0.34 19.50 1.61
C PRO A 18 0.96 20.16 2.08
N GLU A 19 0.85 21.33 2.70
CA GLU A 19 1.97 22.05 3.28
C GLU A 19 2.78 21.17 4.25
N GLY A 20 4.11 21.22 4.15
CA GLY A 20 5.04 20.46 5.00
C GLY A 20 5.12 18.95 4.72
N MET A 21 4.17 18.35 3.99
CA MET A 21 4.20 16.90 3.74
C MET A 21 5.38 16.48 2.87
N ARG A 22 5.80 17.33 1.92
CA ARG A 22 6.97 17.05 1.08
C ARG A 22 8.26 16.97 1.89
N ASP A 23 8.43 17.85 2.87
CA ASP A 23 9.63 17.87 3.72
C ASP A 23 9.67 16.66 4.65
N GLN A 24 8.50 16.23 5.16
CA GLN A 24 8.39 14.96 5.90
C GLN A 24 8.80 13.76 5.05
N VAL A 25 8.36 13.72 3.79
CA VAL A 25 8.74 12.66 2.84
C VAL A 25 10.23 12.69 2.54
N ALA A 26 10.83 13.88 2.40
CA ALA A 26 12.27 14.03 2.18
C ALA A 26 13.07 13.52 3.38
N ALA A 27 12.73 13.96 4.59
CA ALA A 27 13.40 13.52 5.81
C ALA A 27 13.31 11.99 6.04
N ALA A 28 12.14 11.40 5.75
CA ALA A 28 11.96 9.96 5.84
C ALA A 28 12.77 9.19 4.77
N ALA A 29 12.89 9.75 3.56
CA ALA A 29 13.69 9.15 2.50
C ALA A 29 15.19 9.20 2.81
N ASP A 30 15.66 10.32 3.37
CA ASP A 30 17.05 10.50 3.80
C ASP A 30 17.41 9.54 4.95
N ALA A 31 16.50 9.34 5.91
CA ALA A 31 16.71 8.40 7.03
C ALA A 31 16.82 6.94 6.58
N ASP A 32 16.20 6.58 5.46
CA ASP A 32 16.17 5.23 4.89
C ASP A 32 17.21 5.05 3.75
N ASP A 33 18.11 6.01 3.51
CA ASP A 33 19.10 6.00 2.42
C ASP A 33 18.50 5.70 1.02
N ARG A 34 17.31 6.28 0.74
CA ARG A 34 16.54 6.00 -0.48
C ARG A 34 16.04 7.28 -1.14
N SER A 35 15.72 7.20 -2.44
CA SER A 35 15.08 8.33 -3.11
C SER A 35 13.64 8.54 -2.62
N MET A 36 13.16 9.79 -2.62
CA MET A 36 11.75 10.10 -2.35
C MET A 36 10.80 9.31 -3.25
N ASN A 37 11.16 9.10 -4.53
CA ASN A 37 10.37 8.29 -5.45
C ASN A 37 10.26 6.84 -4.97
N SER A 38 11.39 6.22 -4.59
CA SER A 38 11.41 4.87 -4.03
C SER A 38 10.56 4.79 -2.77
N LEU A 39 10.59 5.80 -1.90
CA LEU A 39 9.73 5.89 -0.71
C LEU A 39 8.26 5.88 -1.07
N ILE A 40 7.83 6.78 -1.95
CA ILE A 40 6.44 6.90 -2.38
C ILE A 40 5.95 5.59 -3.02
N VAL A 41 6.75 4.98 -3.91
CA VAL A 41 6.39 3.72 -4.58
C VAL A 41 6.20 2.59 -3.57
N THR A 42 7.08 2.45 -2.56
CA THR A 42 6.90 1.44 -1.52
C THR A 42 5.70 1.73 -0.63
N ALA A 43 5.47 2.99 -0.26
CA ALA A 43 4.30 3.37 0.54
C ALA A 43 2.99 2.98 -0.18
N ILE A 44 2.89 3.28 -1.48
CA ILE A 44 1.73 2.88 -2.30
C ILE A 44 1.59 1.36 -2.36
N ARG A 45 2.70 0.64 -2.59
CA ARG A 45 2.69 -0.84 -2.63
C ARG A 45 2.20 -1.41 -1.30
N ASN A 46 2.74 -0.95 -0.19
CA ASN A 46 2.37 -1.43 1.15
C ASN A 46 0.90 -1.18 1.43
N GLU A 47 0.36 -0.04 1.01
CA GLU A 47 -1.06 0.27 1.18
C GLU A 47 -1.95 -0.67 0.35
N LEU A 48 -1.59 -0.93 -0.91
CA LEU A 48 -2.34 -1.85 -1.78
C LEU A 48 -2.26 -3.31 -1.29
N GLU A 49 -1.07 -3.78 -0.95
CA GLU A 49 -0.83 -5.14 -0.46
C GLU A 49 -1.45 -5.35 0.93
N GLY A 50 -1.32 -4.37 1.82
CA GLY A 50 -1.90 -4.38 3.16
C GLY A 50 -3.43 -4.47 3.11
N ARG A 51 -4.08 -3.66 2.26
CA ARG A 51 -5.52 -3.74 2.02
C ARG A 51 -5.94 -5.09 1.45
N ALA A 52 -5.23 -5.59 0.45
CA ALA A 52 -5.53 -6.90 -0.14
C ALA A 52 -5.43 -8.03 0.90
N ARG A 53 -4.38 -8.01 1.74
CA ARG A 53 -4.20 -8.99 2.82
C ARG A 53 -5.29 -8.88 3.88
N ALA A 54 -5.65 -7.67 4.30
CA ALA A 54 -6.72 -7.46 5.27
C ALA A 54 -8.06 -8.00 4.76
N ASN A 55 -8.40 -7.72 3.50
CA ASN A 55 -9.62 -8.23 2.86
C ASN A 55 -9.63 -9.75 2.79
N ALA A 56 -8.51 -10.38 2.37
CA ALA A 56 -8.41 -11.84 2.32
C ALA A 56 -8.59 -12.49 3.71
N ILE A 57 -8.12 -11.84 4.78
CA ILE A 57 -8.34 -12.33 6.15
C ILE A 57 -9.82 -12.19 6.53
N LEU A 58 -10.47 -11.06 6.22
CA LEU A 58 -11.90 -10.87 6.49
C LEU A 58 -12.76 -11.90 5.75
N ASP A 59 -12.43 -12.18 4.48
CA ASP A 59 -13.12 -13.19 3.68
C ASP A 59 -12.94 -14.59 4.28
N ALA A 60 -11.70 -14.95 4.66
CA ALA A 60 -11.41 -16.24 5.29
C ALA A 60 -12.12 -16.39 6.65
N LEU A 61 -12.21 -15.32 7.44
CA LEU A 61 -12.93 -15.31 8.71
C LEU A 61 -14.45 -15.47 8.50
N THR A 62 -15.01 -14.82 7.47
CA THR A 62 -16.43 -14.94 7.11
C THR A 62 -16.75 -16.38 6.71
N GLN A 63 -15.96 -16.97 5.82
CA GLN A 63 -16.13 -18.37 5.40
C GLN A 63 -15.97 -19.34 6.57
N ALA A 64 -15.02 -19.08 7.49
CA ALA A 64 -14.84 -19.91 8.68
C ALA A 64 -16.02 -19.78 9.66
N ALA A 65 -16.63 -18.60 9.78
CA ALA A 65 -17.83 -18.38 10.60
C ALA A 65 -19.05 -19.11 10.01
N GLU A 66 -19.25 -19.01 8.69
CA GLU A 66 -20.29 -19.74 7.95
C GLU A 66 -20.11 -21.25 8.07
N ALA A 67 -18.89 -21.76 7.86
CA ALA A 67 -18.57 -23.18 7.97
C ALA A 67 -18.75 -23.74 9.39
N LYS A 68 -18.58 -22.89 10.42
CA LYS A 68 -18.85 -23.24 11.82
C LYS A 68 -20.31 -23.11 12.22
N GLY A 69 -21.20 -22.67 11.31
CA GLY A 69 -22.61 -22.46 11.60
C GLY A 69 -22.87 -21.35 12.62
N VAL A 70 -21.92 -20.44 12.83
CA VAL A 70 -22.10 -19.29 13.72
C VAL A 70 -22.80 -18.21 12.91
N THR A 71 -24.13 -18.31 12.80
CA THR A 71 -24.96 -17.19 12.41
C THR A 71 -24.98 -16.21 13.57
N HIS A 72 -24.43 -15.01 13.37
CA HIS A 72 -24.77 -13.92 14.28
C HIS A 72 -26.25 -13.64 14.05
N ASP A 73 -27.11 -14.14 14.93
CA ASP A 73 -28.49 -13.66 15.02
C ASP A 73 -28.41 -12.18 15.37
N ALA A 74 -28.40 -11.35 14.33
CA ALA A 74 -28.63 -9.93 14.44
C ALA A 74 -30.11 -9.75 14.81
N ALA A 75 -30.37 -9.58 16.11
CA ALA A 75 -31.61 -9.03 16.64
C ALA A 75 -31.56 -7.50 16.65
#